data_AF-A0AAE3ZWU1-F1
#
_entry.id   AF-A0AAE3ZWU1-F1
#
_cell.length_a   1.000
_cell.length_b   1.000
_cell.length_c   1.000
_cell.angle_alpha   90.00
_cell.angle_beta   90.00
_cell.angle_gamma   90.00
#
_symmetry.space_group_name_H-M   'P 1'
#
loop_
_entity.id
_entity.type
_entity.pdbx_description
1 polymer ?
#
loop_
_entity_poly.entity_id
_entity_poly.type
_entity_poly.pdbx_seq_one_letter_code
_entity_poly.pdbx_strand_id
1 'polypeptide(L)'
;MSDDDRPGSQGESGNPNSRLLTQRHMGLEQACLLDELAKSLESRKPPNFEDTRAIAVRHSLTYHPPEDPSLRKNEIDKRHLLALQDLIPPWCAARQDPEQQEPALESVMTQHAKSFPCANEALATCPEDDRWVYLMWSFQRFGRDGAMKVTGFGRHKTERLFQRTQVVIEKHLKSKKGRKP
;
A
#
# COMPACT_ATOMS: atom_id res chain seq x y z
N MET A 1 -26.39 6.10 -66.99
CA MET A 1 -26.26 4.66 -66.69
C MET A 1 -24.85 4.51 -66.15
N SER A 2 -24.66 4.63 -64.84
CA SER A 2 -24.77 3.54 -63.83
C SER A 2 -23.50 2.66 -63.88
N ASP A 3 -22.71 2.41 -62.83
CA ASP A 3 -22.88 2.55 -61.38
C ASP A 3 -21.53 2.67 -60.66
N ASP A 4 -21.57 3.34 -59.50
CA ASP A 4 -20.64 3.29 -58.37
C ASP A 4 -20.67 1.90 -57.71
N ASP A 5 -19.52 1.41 -57.21
CA ASP A 5 -19.49 0.37 -56.18
C ASP A 5 -18.28 0.55 -55.24
N ARG A 6 -18.51 1.22 -54.10
CA ARG A 6 -17.70 1.11 -52.89
C ARG A 6 -18.54 0.41 -51.82
N PRO A 7 -18.14 -0.75 -51.28
CA PRO A 7 -18.76 -1.27 -50.07
C PRO A 7 -18.22 -0.50 -48.86
N GLY A 8 -19.15 0.15 -48.17
CA GLY A 8 -18.91 0.90 -46.94
C GLY A 8 -18.48 0.02 -45.77
N SER A 9 -17.62 0.59 -44.93
CA SER A 9 -17.30 0.08 -43.60
C SER A 9 -18.58 -0.07 -42.77
N GLN A 10 -18.95 -1.30 -42.46
CA GLN A 10 -19.96 -1.60 -41.44
C GLN A 10 -19.37 -1.26 -40.08
N GLY A 11 -19.92 -0.22 -39.44
CA GLY A 11 -19.72 0.04 -38.03
C GLY A 11 -20.40 -1.05 -37.22
N GLU A 12 -19.63 -1.77 -36.42
CA GLU A 12 -20.14 -2.69 -35.42
C GLU A 12 -20.96 -1.91 -34.38
N SER A 13 -22.28 -1.96 -34.51
CA SER A 13 -23.23 -1.51 -33.51
C SER A 13 -23.22 -2.49 -32.32
N GLY A 14 -22.34 -2.25 -31.36
CA GLY A 14 -22.29 -3.03 -30.12
C GLY A 14 -23.64 -3.04 -29.38
N ASN A 15 -24.12 -4.23 -29.03
CA ASN A 15 -25.39 -4.48 -28.36
C ASN A 15 -25.53 -3.62 -27.07
N PRO A 16 -26.58 -2.80 -26.90
CA PRO A 16 -26.75 -1.93 -25.74
C PRO A 16 -26.84 -2.69 -24.40
N ASN A 17 -27.33 -3.93 -24.42
CA ASN A 17 -27.33 -4.79 -23.23
C ASN A 17 -25.93 -5.23 -22.82
N SER A 18 -25.02 -5.40 -23.77
CA SER A 18 -23.60 -5.71 -23.49
C SER A 18 -22.91 -4.53 -22.81
N ARG A 19 -23.15 -3.30 -23.29
CA ARG A 19 -22.59 -2.07 -22.67
C ARG A 19 -23.07 -1.87 -21.22
N LEU A 20 -24.36 -2.11 -20.95
CA LEU A 20 -24.93 -1.98 -19.60
C LEU A 20 -24.36 -3.03 -18.62
N LEU A 21 -24.13 -4.26 -19.09
CA LEU A 21 -23.52 -5.32 -18.28
C LEU A 21 -22.05 -5.00 -17.96
N THR A 22 -21.28 -4.51 -18.93
CA THR A 22 -19.88 -4.08 -18.72
C THR A 22 -19.79 -2.91 -17.73
N GLN A 23 -20.70 -1.94 -17.83
CA GLN A 23 -20.74 -0.79 -16.92
C GLN A 23 -21.09 -1.20 -15.48
N ARG A 24 -22.03 -2.14 -15.30
CA ARG A 24 -22.36 -2.71 -13.98
C ARG A 24 -21.20 -3.51 -13.38
N HIS A 25 -20.51 -4.32 -14.19
CA HIS A 25 -19.36 -5.10 -13.72
C HIS A 25 -18.20 -4.20 -13.28
N MET A 26 -17.92 -3.14 -14.05
CA MET A 26 -16.93 -2.12 -13.67
C MET A 26 -17.29 -1.43 -12.35
N GLY A 27 -18.55 -1.05 -12.16
CA GLY A 27 -19.01 -0.42 -10.91
C GLY A 27 -18.87 -1.34 -9.69
N LEU A 28 -19.11 -2.65 -9.87
CA LEU A 28 -18.92 -3.64 -8.80
C LEU A 28 -17.44 -3.80 -8.43
N GLU A 29 -16.54 -3.92 -9.42
CA GLU A 29 -15.11 -4.04 -9.14
C GLU A 29 -14.54 -2.79 -8.44
N GLN A 30 -14.97 -1.58 -8.86
CA GLN A 30 -14.58 -0.34 -8.19
C GLN A 30 -15.09 -0.27 -6.75
N ALA A 31 -16.31 -0.75 -6.48
CA ALA A 31 -16.86 -0.81 -5.13
C ALA A 31 -16.09 -1.81 -4.24
N CYS A 32 -15.75 -2.99 -4.76
CA CYS A 32 -14.92 -3.96 -4.04
C CYS A 32 -13.53 -3.38 -3.73
N LEU A 33 -12.88 -2.75 -4.70
CA LEU A 33 -11.58 -2.11 -4.51
C LEU A 33 -11.65 -0.98 -3.46
N LEU A 34 -12.72 -0.17 -3.47
CA LEU A 34 -12.92 0.87 -2.47
C LEU A 34 -12.94 0.31 -1.05
N ASP A 35 -13.70 -0.76 -0.82
CA ASP A 35 -13.81 -1.38 0.49
C ASP A 35 -12.48 -1.99 0.96
N GLU A 36 -11.74 -2.62 0.05
CA GLU A 36 -10.42 -3.19 0.34
C GLU A 36 -9.39 -2.10 0.67
N LEU A 37 -9.36 -1.02 -0.13
CA LEU A 37 -8.49 0.13 0.11
C LEU A 37 -8.82 0.81 1.43
N ALA A 38 -10.10 1.07 1.72
CA ALA A 38 -10.52 1.72 2.96
C ALA A 38 -10.06 0.94 4.19
N LYS A 39 -10.27 -0.39 4.21
CA LYS A 39 -9.81 -1.26 5.30
C LYS A 39 -8.29 -1.27 5.42
N SER A 40 -7.59 -1.36 4.29
CA SER A 40 -6.12 -1.41 4.26
C SER A 40 -5.51 -0.12 4.82
N LEU A 41 -6.00 1.05 4.35
CA LEU A 41 -5.50 2.36 4.77
C LEU A 41 -5.82 2.65 6.24
N GLU A 42 -7.01 2.27 6.71
CA GLU A 42 -7.41 2.50 8.09
C GLU A 42 -6.50 1.77 9.09
N SER A 43 -6.03 0.57 8.72
CA SER A 43 -5.09 -0.19 9.55
C SER A 43 -3.64 0.31 9.48
N ARG A 44 -3.32 1.32 8.66
CA ARG A 44 -1.95 1.73 8.32
C ARG A 44 -1.68 3.23 8.47
N LYS A 45 -2.71 4.01 8.79
CA LYS A 45 -2.60 5.44 9.04
C LYS A 45 -1.84 5.75 10.33
N PRO A 46 -1.22 6.94 10.44
CA PRO A 46 -0.74 7.44 11.72
C PRO A 46 -1.93 7.78 12.65
N PRO A 47 -1.67 7.94 13.96
CA PRO A 47 -2.67 8.45 14.89
C PRO A 47 -3.26 9.78 14.41
N ASN A 48 -4.53 10.03 14.71
CA ASN A 48 -5.25 11.28 14.42
C ASN A 48 -5.44 11.64 12.93
N PHE A 49 -5.05 10.78 11.98
CA PHE A 49 -5.38 10.97 10.57
C PHE A 49 -6.75 10.34 10.24
N GLU A 50 -7.68 11.10 9.67
CA GLU A 50 -9.05 10.63 9.38
C GLU A 50 -9.38 10.48 7.89
N ASP A 51 -8.56 11.06 7.00
CA ASP A 51 -8.87 11.18 5.57
C ASP A 51 -8.59 9.90 4.73
N THR A 52 -8.46 8.74 5.36
CA THR A 52 -8.18 7.46 4.68
C THR A 52 -9.23 7.11 3.63
N ARG A 53 -10.50 7.42 3.90
CA ARG A 53 -11.62 7.18 2.96
C ARG A 53 -11.52 8.03 1.70
N ALA A 54 -11.08 9.28 1.82
CA ALA A 54 -10.92 10.17 0.68
C ALA A 54 -9.81 9.65 -0.26
N ILE A 55 -8.73 9.10 0.29
CA ILE A 55 -7.68 8.42 -0.47
C ILE A 55 -8.27 7.19 -1.20
N ALA A 56 -9.00 6.34 -0.48
CA ALA A 56 -9.60 5.13 -1.06
C ALA A 56 -10.52 5.45 -2.25
N VAL A 57 -11.39 6.45 -2.13
CA VAL A 57 -12.28 6.92 -3.20
C VAL A 57 -11.50 7.41 -4.42
N ARG A 58 -10.44 8.20 -4.22
CA ARG A 58 -9.61 8.70 -5.32
C ARG A 58 -9.00 7.57 -6.14
N HIS A 59 -8.47 6.54 -5.47
CA HIS A 59 -7.82 5.41 -6.14
C HIS A 59 -8.82 4.43 -6.75
N SER A 60 -10.01 4.25 -6.17
CA SER A 60 -11.06 3.41 -6.76
C SER A 60 -11.69 4.04 -8.00
N LEU A 61 -11.93 5.36 -8.00
CA LEU A 61 -12.51 6.06 -9.15
C LEU A 61 -11.58 6.11 -10.37
N THR A 62 -10.26 6.06 -10.13
CA THR A 62 -9.23 6.07 -11.19
C THR A 62 -8.81 4.66 -11.62
N TYR A 63 -9.38 3.63 -11.00
CA TYR A 63 -9.18 2.24 -11.40
C TYR A 63 -10.07 1.91 -12.60
N HIS A 64 -9.41 1.45 -13.66
CA HIS A 64 -10.05 0.91 -14.85
C HIS A 64 -9.59 -0.54 -14.99
N PRO A 65 -10.50 -1.51 -14.81
CA PRO A 65 -10.11 -2.91 -14.84
C PRO A 65 -9.61 -3.29 -16.25
N PRO A 66 -8.45 -3.96 -16.35
CA PRO A 66 -7.96 -4.42 -17.64
C PRO A 66 -8.92 -5.46 -18.23
N GLU A 67 -9.03 -5.45 -19.57
CA GLU A 67 -9.82 -6.42 -20.31
C GLU A 67 -9.32 -7.85 -20.05
N ASP A 68 -7.99 -8.02 -20.00
CA ASP A 68 -7.34 -9.28 -19.62
C ASP A 68 -7.49 -9.55 -18.11
N PRO A 69 -8.24 -10.60 -17.71
CA PRO A 69 -8.43 -10.96 -16.31
C PRO A 69 -7.13 -11.30 -15.58
N SER A 70 -6.10 -11.78 -16.29
CA SER A 70 -4.82 -12.16 -15.70
C SER A 70 -4.04 -10.95 -15.15
N LEU A 71 -4.31 -9.75 -15.66
CA LEU A 71 -3.66 -8.50 -15.26
C LEU A 71 -4.37 -7.80 -14.10
N ARG A 72 -5.62 -8.14 -13.79
CA ARG A 72 -6.45 -7.44 -12.79
C ARG A 72 -5.80 -7.40 -11.43
N LYS A 73 -5.27 -8.54 -10.97
CA LYS A 73 -4.59 -8.63 -9.67
C LYS A 73 -3.41 -7.66 -9.56
N ASN A 74 -2.59 -7.58 -10.61
CA ASN A 74 -1.43 -6.69 -10.62
C ASN A 74 -1.85 -5.21 -10.58
N GLU A 75 -2.92 -4.84 -11.29
CA GLU A 75 -3.43 -3.47 -11.26
C GLU A 75 -4.06 -3.14 -9.89
N ILE A 76 -4.79 -4.07 -9.28
CA ILE A 76 -5.29 -3.92 -7.89
C ILE A 76 -4.12 -3.72 -6.92
N ASP A 77 -3.10 -4.58 -6.97
CA ASP A 77 -1.92 -4.46 -6.13
C ASP A 77 -1.20 -3.11 -6.32
N LYS A 78 -1.14 -2.61 -7.56
CA LYS A 78 -0.60 -1.29 -7.88
C LYS A 78 -1.43 -0.17 -7.26
N ARG A 79 -2.77 -0.24 -7.31
CA ARG A 79 -3.65 0.74 -6.66
C ARG A 79 -3.50 0.74 -5.15
N HIS A 80 -3.35 -0.43 -4.53
CA HIS A 80 -3.02 -0.54 -3.12
C HIS A 80 -1.70 0.16 -2.79
N LEU A 81 -0.64 -0.10 -3.57
CA LEU A 81 0.65 0.55 -3.35
C LEU A 81 0.60 2.08 -3.51
N LEU A 82 -0.11 2.57 -4.52
CA LEU A 82 -0.30 4.01 -4.72
C LEU A 82 -1.09 4.66 -3.58
N ALA A 83 -2.17 4.03 -3.13
CA ALA A 83 -2.95 4.51 -2.00
C ALA A 83 -2.13 4.55 -0.70
N LEU A 84 -1.27 3.55 -0.47
CA LEU A 84 -0.34 3.55 0.67
C LEU A 84 0.67 4.70 0.59
N GLN A 85 1.15 5.05 -0.61
CA GLN A 85 2.08 6.17 -0.77
C GLN A 85 1.44 7.53 -0.40
N ASP A 86 0.12 7.68 -0.55
CA ASP A 86 -0.60 8.87 -0.09
C ASP A 86 -0.63 9.01 1.45
N LEU A 87 -0.23 7.97 2.20
CA LEU A 87 -0.02 8.05 3.65
C LEU A 87 1.37 8.56 4.03
N ILE A 88 2.31 8.73 3.09
CA ILE A 88 3.65 9.26 3.41
C ILE A 88 3.56 10.67 4.03
N PRO A 89 2.84 11.64 3.45
CA PRO A 89 2.73 12.98 4.05
C PRO A 89 2.24 13.01 5.50
N PRO A 90 1.12 12.33 5.89
CA PRO A 90 0.71 12.33 7.29
C PRO A 90 1.71 11.58 8.19
N TRP A 91 2.41 10.55 7.71
CA TRP A 91 3.50 9.93 8.47
C TRP A 91 4.70 10.86 8.65
N CYS A 92 5.04 11.68 7.65
CA CYS A 92 6.05 12.73 7.79
C CYS A 92 5.64 13.74 8.87
N ALA A 93 4.38 14.21 8.84
CA ALA A 93 3.87 15.15 9.83
C ALA A 93 3.95 14.57 11.25
N ALA A 94 3.49 13.33 11.44
CA ALA A 94 3.57 12.65 12.73
C ALA A 94 5.01 12.44 13.23
N ARG A 95 5.98 12.24 12.32
CA ARG A 95 7.39 12.09 12.68
C ARG A 95 8.06 13.42 13.05
N GLN A 96 7.62 14.52 12.44
CA GLN A 96 8.18 15.85 12.63
C GLN A 96 7.60 16.56 13.87
N ASP A 97 6.39 16.20 14.26
CA ASP A 97 5.75 16.69 15.47
C ASP A 97 6.28 15.94 16.71
N PRO A 98 6.98 16.63 17.65
CA PRO A 98 7.53 16.00 18.85
C PRO A 98 6.47 15.33 19.74
N GLU A 99 5.24 15.84 19.74
CA GLU A 99 4.15 15.30 20.56
C GLU A 99 3.54 14.03 19.94
N GLN A 100 3.66 13.88 18.61
CA GLN A 100 3.10 12.75 17.88
C GLN A 100 4.13 11.66 17.55
N GLN A 101 5.42 11.98 17.62
CA GLN A 101 6.49 11.06 17.20
C GLN A 101 6.43 9.72 17.94
N GLU A 102 6.41 9.73 19.28
CA GLU A 102 6.36 8.51 20.07
C GLU A 102 5.02 7.77 19.92
N PRO A 103 3.84 8.43 20.06
CA PRO A 103 2.54 7.79 19.79
C PRO A 103 2.42 7.17 18.40
N ALA A 104 2.97 7.82 17.37
CA ALA A 104 2.92 7.31 16.01
C ALA A 104 3.78 6.07 15.85
N LEU A 105 5.00 6.06 16.42
CA LEU A 105 5.86 4.88 16.43
C LEU A 105 5.23 3.71 17.20
N GLU A 106 4.66 3.97 18.38
CA GLU A 106 4.00 2.96 19.20
C GLU A 106 2.78 2.35 18.50
N SER A 107 2.00 3.18 17.80
CA SER A 107 0.85 2.73 17.01
C SER A 107 1.28 1.74 15.92
N VAL A 108 2.30 2.08 15.11
CA VAL A 108 2.79 1.17 14.05
C VAL A 108 3.50 -0.06 14.62
N MET A 109 4.21 0.06 15.73
CA MET A 109 4.80 -1.08 16.45
C MET A 109 3.72 -2.04 16.96
N THR A 110 2.62 -1.51 17.51
CA THR A 110 1.49 -2.32 18.00
C THR A 110 0.80 -3.07 16.86
N GLN A 111 0.63 -2.42 15.71
CA GLN A 111 0.12 -3.07 14.50
C GLN A 111 1.08 -4.16 14.03
N HIS A 112 2.38 -3.88 13.99
CA HIS A 112 3.41 -4.85 13.63
C HIS A 112 3.43 -6.05 14.58
N ALA A 113 3.23 -5.84 15.89
CA ALA A 113 3.14 -6.91 16.89
C ALA A 113 1.96 -7.86 16.64
N LYS A 114 0.82 -7.34 16.17
CA LYS A 114 -0.37 -8.16 15.84
C LYS A 114 -0.11 -9.08 14.64
N SER A 115 0.64 -8.61 13.64
CA SER A 115 0.94 -9.38 12.43
C SER A 115 2.18 -10.26 12.56
N PHE A 116 3.20 -9.82 13.31
CA PHE A 116 4.52 -10.43 13.38
C PHE A 116 5.11 -10.42 14.80
N PRO A 117 4.48 -11.11 15.77
CA PRO A 117 4.85 -10.99 17.19
C PRO A 117 6.32 -11.30 17.47
N CYS A 118 6.86 -12.41 16.93
CA CYS A 118 8.27 -12.78 17.13
C CYS A 118 9.26 -11.79 16.50
N ALA A 119 8.92 -11.19 15.35
CA ALA A 119 9.78 -10.18 14.73
C ALA A 119 9.69 -8.86 15.49
N ASN A 120 8.51 -8.53 16.05
CA ASN A 120 8.31 -7.33 16.84
C ASN A 120 9.11 -7.34 18.14
N GLU A 121 9.21 -8.49 18.82
CA GLU A 121 10.08 -8.63 20.00
C GLU A 121 11.54 -8.25 19.68
N ALA A 122 12.06 -8.71 18.54
CA ALA A 122 13.40 -8.35 18.10
C ALA A 122 13.51 -6.86 17.74
N LEU A 123 12.53 -6.35 17.00
CA LEU A 123 12.46 -4.95 16.59
C LEU A 123 12.40 -3.99 17.79
N ALA A 124 11.72 -4.37 18.86
CA ALA A 124 11.63 -3.58 20.10
C ALA A 124 12.97 -3.38 20.81
N THR A 125 13.97 -4.23 20.54
CA THR A 125 15.34 -4.07 21.07
C THR A 125 16.21 -3.12 20.21
N CYS A 126 15.72 -2.71 19.04
CA CYS A 126 16.44 -1.82 18.14
C CYS A 126 16.28 -0.34 18.56
N PRO A 127 17.27 0.52 18.27
CA PRO A 127 17.12 1.97 18.45
C PRO A 127 15.92 2.54 17.69
N GLU A 128 15.44 3.71 18.10
CA GLU A 128 14.24 4.33 17.52
C GLU A 128 14.34 4.56 16.00
N ASP A 129 15.45 5.15 15.53
CA ASP A 129 15.70 5.38 14.10
C ASP A 129 15.60 4.10 13.26
N ASP A 130 16.10 2.98 13.77
CA ASP A 130 16.03 1.67 13.14
C ASP A 130 14.60 1.17 13.02
N ARG A 131 13.83 1.32 14.10
CA ARG A 131 12.42 0.93 14.14
C ARG A 131 11.62 1.72 13.11
N TRP A 132 11.79 3.04 13.09
CA TRP A 132 11.16 3.90 12.09
C TRP A 132 11.49 3.49 10.66
N VAL A 133 12.77 3.33 10.33
CA VAL A 133 13.19 2.96 8.98
C VAL A 133 12.61 1.60 8.58
N TYR A 134 12.71 0.59 9.45
CA TYR A 134 12.21 -0.75 9.16
C TYR A 134 10.69 -0.77 8.94
N LEU A 135 9.94 -0.11 9.83
CA LEU A 135 8.48 -0.08 9.77
C LEU A 135 7.98 0.67 8.55
N MET A 136 8.56 1.84 8.23
CA MET A 136 8.16 2.61 7.05
C MET A 136 8.55 1.90 5.74
N TRP A 137 9.74 1.30 5.69
CA TRP A 137 10.22 0.64 4.49
C TRP A 137 9.44 -0.64 4.20
N SER A 138 9.42 -1.57 5.16
CA SER A 138 8.94 -2.94 4.95
C SER A 138 7.48 -3.10 5.38
N PHE A 139 7.15 -2.76 6.62
CA PHE A 139 5.82 -3.03 7.17
C PHE A 139 4.75 -2.17 6.50
N GLN A 140 4.98 -0.85 6.36
CA GLN A 140 4.08 0.08 5.67
C GLN A 140 4.12 -0.01 4.15
N ARG A 141 5.09 -0.76 3.59
CA ARG A 141 5.31 -0.93 2.15
C ARG A 141 5.62 0.35 1.39
N PHE A 142 6.19 1.38 2.05
CA PHE A 142 6.60 2.60 1.36
C PHE A 142 7.91 2.43 0.59
N GLY A 143 8.66 1.35 0.86
CA GLY A 143 9.98 1.11 0.28
C GLY A 143 11.01 2.12 0.77
N ARG A 144 12.20 2.08 0.17
CA ARG A 144 13.33 2.94 0.54
C ARG A 144 12.98 4.42 0.50
N ASP A 145 12.46 4.86 -0.64
CA ASP A 145 12.30 6.29 -0.91
C ASP A 145 11.20 6.89 -0.04
N GLY A 146 10.14 6.12 0.26
CA GLY A 146 9.13 6.55 1.23
C GLY A 146 9.64 6.56 2.67
N ALA A 147 10.42 5.56 3.08
CA ALA A 147 11.08 5.58 4.39
C ALA A 147 12.04 6.77 4.55
N MET A 148 12.80 7.11 3.49
CA MET A 148 13.64 8.32 3.45
C MET A 148 12.81 9.58 3.64
N LYS A 149 11.67 9.70 2.96
CA LYS A 149 10.78 10.86 3.10
C LYS A 149 10.25 11.01 4.53
N VAL A 150 9.75 9.92 5.12
CA VAL A 150 9.20 9.96 6.50
C VAL A 150 10.28 10.29 7.53
N THR A 151 11.46 9.66 7.42
CA THR A 151 12.51 9.80 8.43
C THR A 151 13.44 10.98 8.23
N GLY A 152 13.46 11.58 7.03
CA GLY A 152 14.42 12.63 6.66
C GLY A 152 15.86 12.14 6.48
N PHE A 153 16.11 10.82 6.51
CA PHE A 153 17.45 10.28 6.35
C PHE A 153 17.87 10.15 4.88
N GLY A 154 19.15 10.40 4.61
CA GLY A 154 19.75 10.16 3.30
C GLY A 154 19.84 8.67 2.98
N ARG A 155 19.89 8.35 1.67
CA ARG A 155 19.85 6.97 1.13
C ARG A 155 20.73 5.98 1.89
N HIS A 156 22.02 6.29 2.04
CA HIS A 156 22.98 5.39 2.68
C HIS A 156 22.66 5.14 4.17
N LYS A 157 22.20 6.17 4.90
CA LYS A 157 21.79 6.00 6.30
C LYS A 157 20.57 5.10 6.38
N THR A 158 19.56 5.33 5.55
CA THR A 158 18.32 4.53 5.51
C THR A 158 18.60 3.06 5.17
N GLU A 159 19.40 2.78 4.14
CA GLU A 159 19.80 1.41 3.77
C GLU A 159 20.56 0.71 4.89
N ARG A 160 21.53 1.38 5.51
CA ARG A 160 22.32 0.82 6.62
C ARG A 160 21.44 0.49 7.82
N LEU A 161 20.55 1.40 8.22
CA LEU A 161 19.62 1.18 9.33
C LEU A 161 18.72 -0.02 9.04
N PHE A 162 18.10 -0.05 7.85
CA PHE A 162 17.24 -1.15 7.43
C PHE A 162 17.94 -2.51 7.49
N GLN A 163 19.12 -2.63 6.87
CA GLN A 163 19.89 -3.87 6.86
C GLN A 163 20.30 -4.31 8.27
N ARG A 164 20.72 -3.36 9.11
CA ARG A 164 21.05 -3.65 10.52
C ARG A 164 19.85 -4.22 11.26
N THR A 165 18.66 -3.62 11.11
CA THR A 165 17.44 -4.12 11.74
C THR A 165 17.06 -5.51 11.23
N GLN A 166 17.18 -5.76 9.93
CA GLN A 166 16.91 -7.10 9.36
C GLN A 166 17.81 -8.17 9.97
N VAL A 167 19.10 -7.91 10.12
CA VAL A 167 20.04 -8.86 10.74
C VAL A 167 19.65 -9.18 12.19
N VAL A 168 19.23 -8.18 12.96
CA VAL A 168 18.75 -8.38 14.35
C VAL A 168 17.50 -9.27 14.37
N ILE A 169 16.52 -8.98 13.51
CA ILE A 169 15.28 -9.77 13.41
C ILE A 169 15.59 -11.20 12.98
N GLU A 170 16.39 -11.40 11.93
CA GLU A 170 16.76 -12.73 11.44
C GLU A 170 17.50 -13.56 12.50
N LYS A 171 18.46 -12.95 13.19
CA LYS A 171 19.19 -13.62 14.28
C LYS A 171 18.24 -14.04 15.40
N HIS A 172 17.30 -13.16 15.77
CA HIS A 172 16.31 -13.46 16.79
C HIS A 172 15.39 -14.61 16.38
N LEU A 173 14.84 -14.56 15.16
CA LEU A 173 13.98 -15.62 14.63
C LEU A 173 14.70 -16.98 14.53
N LYS A 174 15.99 -17.00 14.14
CA LYS A 174 16.81 -18.22 14.14
C LYS A 174 16.98 -18.79 15.54
N SER A 175 17.25 -17.92 16.54
CA SER A 175 17.43 -18.36 17.93
C SER A 175 16.16 -18.97 18.54
N LYS A 176 14.97 -18.44 18.20
CA LYS A 176 13.69 -19.02 18.65
C LYS A 176 13.35 -20.35 17.96
N LYS A 177 13.70 -20.54 16.69
CA LYS A 177 13.51 -21.82 15.99
C LYS A 177 14.38 -22.96 16.54
N GLY A 178 15.52 -22.65 17.15
CA GLY A 178 16.44 -23.63 17.74
C GLY A 178 16.04 -24.12 19.13
N ARG A 179 15.07 -23.49 19.80
CA ARG A 179 14.56 -23.95 21.10
C ARG A 179 13.38 -24.91 20.88
N LYS A 180 13.64 -26.21 20.90
CA LYS A 180 12.59 -27.22 21.12
C LYS A 180 12.18 -27.20 22.60
N PRO A 181 10.88 -27.36 22.92
CA PRO A 181 10.41 -27.58 24.28
C PRO A 181 10.97 -28.88 24.87
#